data_AF-A0A395YC82-F1
#
_entry.id   AF-A0A395YC82-F1
#
_cell.length_a   1.000
_cell.length_b   1.000
_cell.length_c   1.000
_cell.angle_alpha   90.00
_cell.angle_beta   90.00
_cell.angle_gamma   90.00
#
_symmetry.space_group_name_H-M   'P 1'
#
loop_
_entity.id
_entity.type
_entity.pdbx_description
1 polymer ?
#
loop_
_entity_poly.entity_id
_entity_poly.type
_entity_poly.pdbx_seq_one_letter_code
_entity_poly.pdbx_strand_id
1 'polypeptide(L)'
;MSITAETAKQHANDPAVLCCRAEAGITIEPANLEDPAIFDELVDSGLLNLDGCLKIGQVLGAKLTKTSDSLSPLTADNMEGYKDSVEEEAAPVEEAAAPVEEAAAPVAAAPVATTAKVAGGVLKIHIGEGKDIDLSIPVGALGEGGSEVVEVAPAATATAAAPVAAPTAETLATEGKVVRSLTRKHFAITEVKRGPETTIEGTTLYIREGIEADVIADSELVKDFHLEIITPAQYHTYSETIMDVQPIATKEGEAKIGQGVTRVIDGAIMMLTGTDEGGVQIGEFGSSEGYMDENIMWGRPGCPDKGEIFIKGNIVVQAKTNMERRGPMAAHTAFDIITQEIREALKKLEDDQVVDTEEFTQVRHPGQKKVVICKEIMGQGAMHDNFILPVEPCGILGARANVDLGNLPVCMSPLEVLDGCIHALTCIGPASKEMTRHYWREPLVLEALADPEIDLCGVIFVGSPQINAEKFYVSERLGQTVEMMDVDGAFVTTEGFGNNHIDFASHHEQIGMRGVPVVGLSYCAVQGALVVGNKYMTAMVDNNKSEGGIENEVLGNNTLCHEDAIRALEMLKVQMAGETVKPAEKKWNPNVKASNIEAIEDVLGHKLDLVENEQNLPLSQKRIDKGYN
;
A
#
# COMPACT_ATOMS: atom_id res chain seq x y z
N MET A 1 27.98 -9.88 11.81
CA MET A 1 28.59 -9.98 10.45
C MET A 1 29.64 -8.88 10.38
N SER A 2 30.80 -9.11 9.76
CA SER A 2 31.82 -8.07 9.76
C SER A 2 31.45 -6.85 8.91
N ILE A 3 31.91 -5.67 9.34
CA ILE A 3 31.59 -4.41 8.66
C ILE A 3 32.44 -4.18 7.41
N THR A 4 31.90 -3.41 6.46
CA THR A 4 32.63 -2.96 5.27
C THR A 4 33.51 -1.74 5.56
N ALA A 5 34.41 -1.39 4.64
CA ALA A 5 35.23 -0.18 4.78
C ALA A 5 34.39 1.13 4.77
N GLU A 6 33.25 1.15 4.09
CA GLU A 6 32.33 2.29 4.09
C GLU A 6 31.63 2.43 5.44
N THR A 7 31.10 1.32 5.96
CA THR A 7 30.48 1.23 7.29
C THR A 7 31.47 1.64 8.38
N ALA A 8 32.72 1.18 8.32
CA ALA A 8 33.75 1.53 9.29
C ALA A 8 34.09 3.04 9.32
N LYS A 9 33.91 3.75 8.19
CA LYS A 9 34.05 5.22 8.13
C LYS A 9 32.84 5.92 8.77
N GLN A 10 31.63 5.47 8.45
CA GLN A 10 30.40 6.04 9.00
C GLN A 10 30.34 5.87 10.53
N HIS A 11 30.82 4.74 11.03
CA HIS A 11 30.84 4.38 12.44
C HIS A 11 32.21 4.59 13.09
N ALA A 12 33.06 5.48 12.56
CA ALA A 12 34.42 5.69 13.07
C ALA A 12 34.44 6.12 14.55
N ASN A 13 33.35 6.71 15.03
CA ASN A 13 33.18 7.15 16.41
C ASN A 13 32.54 6.12 17.35
N ASP A 14 32.10 4.99 16.83
CA ASP A 14 31.43 3.95 17.60
C ASP A 14 32.43 2.95 18.19
N PRO A 15 32.03 2.17 19.21
CA PRO A 15 32.90 1.19 19.87
C PRO A 15 33.45 0.15 18.89
N ALA A 16 34.65 -0.36 19.15
CA ALA A 16 35.27 -1.39 18.33
C ALA A 16 35.19 -2.77 19.00
N VAL A 17 34.42 -3.68 18.43
CA VAL A 17 34.20 -5.03 18.95
C VAL A 17 34.53 -6.05 17.87
N LEU A 18 35.15 -7.18 18.26
CA LEU A 18 35.48 -8.24 17.32
C LEU A 18 34.23 -9.00 16.82
N CYS A 19 34.08 -9.15 15.50
CA CYS A 19 33.00 -9.96 14.92
C CYS A 19 33.22 -11.47 15.11
N CYS A 20 34.48 -11.90 15.06
CA CYS A 20 34.89 -13.28 15.10
C CYS A 20 36.08 -13.42 16.05
N ARG A 21 36.34 -14.64 16.51
CA ARG A 21 37.58 -14.93 17.22
C ARG A 21 38.79 -14.50 16.36
N ALA A 22 39.70 -13.76 16.97
CA ALA A 22 40.91 -13.25 16.37
C ALA A 22 42.15 -13.69 17.16
N GLU A 23 43.18 -14.15 16.46
CA GLU A 23 44.45 -14.55 17.08
C GLU A 23 45.35 -13.35 17.38
N ALA A 24 46.18 -13.44 18.41
CA ALA A 24 47.13 -12.38 18.75
C ALA A 24 48.07 -12.05 17.56
N GLY A 25 48.35 -10.77 17.38
CA GLY A 25 49.28 -10.25 16.37
C GLY A 25 48.63 -9.84 15.05
N ILE A 26 47.32 -10.06 14.86
CA ILE A 26 46.62 -9.57 13.67
C ILE A 26 46.53 -8.04 13.66
N THR A 27 46.45 -7.47 12.46
CA THR A 27 46.12 -6.06 12.27
C THR A 27 44.62 -5.94 12.10
N ILE A 28 43.99 -5.01 12.80
CA ILE A 28 42.54 -4.82 12.75
C ILE A 28 42.15 -4.11 11.46
N GLU A 29 41.32 -4.79 10.68
CA GLU A 29 40.67 -4.30 9.46
C GLU A 29 39.14 -4.24 9.68
N PRO A 30 38.38 -3.53 8.82
CA PRO A 30 36.91 -3.49 8.91
C PRO A 30 36.29 -4.90 8.99
N ALA A 31 36.85 -5.85 8.25
CA ALA A 31 36.39 -7.24 8.23
C ALA A 31 36.58 -7.99 9.57
N ASN A 32 37.28 -7.41 10.56
CA ASN A 32 37.43 -7.97 11.90
C ASN A 32 36.44 -7.39 12.91
N LEU A 33 35.75 -6.30 12.56
CA LEU A 33 34.91 -5.55 13.47
C LEU A 33 33.45 -5.91 13.25
N GLU A 34 32.72 -6.04 14.34
CA GLU A 34 31.28 -6.27 14.35
C GLU A 34 30.52 -4.97 14.09
N ASP A 35 29.30 -5.10 13.59
CA ASP A 35 28.43 -3.97 13.28
C ASP A 35 27.96 -3.25 14.57
N PRO A 36 28.30 -1.97 14.79
CA PRO A 36 27.82 -1.24 15.96
C PRO A 36 26.31 -1.15 16.07
N ALA A 37 25.58 -1.33 14.96
CA ALA A 37 24.12 -1.33 14.97
C ALA A 37 23.52 -2.38 15.93
N ILE A 38 24.22 -3.50 16.17
CA ILE A 38 23.73 -4.60 17.03
C ILE A 38 24.19 -4.50 18.49
N PHE A 39 25.08 -3.57 18.84
CA PHE A 39 25.71 -3.57 20.17
C PHE A 39 24.75 -3.29 21.30
N ASP A 40 23.81 -2.38 21.12
CA ASP A 40 22.86 -2.05 22.18
C ASP A 40 21.98 -3.24 22.55
N GLU A 41 21.58 -4.09 21.59
CA GLU A 41 20.85 -5.33 21.88
C GLU A 41 21.72 -6.35 22.63
N LEU A 42 22.99 -6.44 22.26
CA LEU A 42 23.94 -7.32 22.94
C LEU A 42 24.25 -6.81 24.36
N VAL A 43 24.26 -5.50 24.59
CA VAL A 43 24.40 -4.91 25.92
C VAL A 43 23.14 -5.11 26.75
N ASP A 44 21.96 -4.85 26.19
CA ASP A 44 20.65 -5.05 26.84
C ASP A 44 20.43 -6.52 27.23
N SER A 45 20.89 -7.47 26.40
CA SER A 45 20.84 -8.91 26.68
C SER A 45 21.93 -9.39 27.65
N GLY A 46 22.87 -8.51 28.03
CA GLY A 46 24.01 -8.83 28.90
C GLY A 46 25.09 -9.69 28.23
N LEU A 47 25.06 -9.80 26.90
CA LEU A 47 26.04 -10.53 26.09
C LEU A 47 27.29 -9.71 25.75
N LEU A 48 27.21 -8.38 25.86
CA LEU A 48 28.31 -7.46 25.54
C LEU A 48 28.45 -6.39 26.63
N ASN A 49 29.69 -6.03 26.96
CA ASN A 49 30.01 -4.88 27.80
C ASN A 49 30.98 -3.98 27.02
N LEU A 50 30.66 -2.69 26.90
CA LEU A 50 31.41 -1.71 26.14
C LEU A 50 32.28 -0.78 27.02
N ASP A 51 32.35 -1.02 28.32
CA ASP A 51 33.14 -0.23 29.26
C ASP A 51 34.62 -0.16 28.83
N GLY A 52 35.12 1.05 28.59
CA GLY A 52 36.52 1.27 28.18
C GLY A 52 36.86 0.85 26.74
N CYS A 53 35.85 0.57 25.91
CA CYS A 53 36.04 0.21 24.52
C CYS A 53 36.58 1.41 23.69
N LEU A 54 37.62 1.15 22.90
CA LEU A 54 38.17 2.08 21.92
C LEU A 54 37.23 2.22 20.73
N LYS A 55 37.33 3.33 20.00
CA LYS A 55 36.50 3.56 18.81
C LYS A 55 37.04 2.87 17.57
N ILE A 56 36.18 2.55 16.60
CA ILE A 56 36.56 1.95 15.31
C ILE A 56 37.68 2.75 14.64
N GLY A 57 37.54 4.08 14.57
CA GLY A 57 38.54 4.95 13.96
C GLY A 57 39.89 4.96 14.68
N GLN A 58 39.95 4.56 15.95
CA GLN A 58 41.19 4.46 16.72
C GLN A 58 41.93 3.15 16.48
N VAL A 59 41.20 2.06 16.26
CA VAL A 59 41.79 0.71 16.19
C VAL A 59 42.11 0.23 14.78
N LEU A 60 41.56 0.86 13.74
CA LEU A 60 41.86 0.47 12.35
C LEU A 60 43.36 0.62 12.05
N GLY A 61 44.01 -0.47 11.67
CA GLY A 61 45.46 -0.56 11.47
C GLY A 61 46.28 -0.83 12.74
N ALA A 62 45.65 -0.89 13.91
CA ALA A 62 46.29 -1.28 15.17
C ALA A 62 46.38 -2.81 15.30
N LYS A 63 47.22 -3.30 16.22
CA LYS A 63 47.46 -4.72 16.43
C LYS A 63 46.76 -5.25 17.68
N LEU A 64 46.13 -6.42 17.55
CA LEU A 64 45.58 -7.15 18.67
C LEU A 64 46.71 -7.85 19.45
N THR A 65 46.82 -7.62 20.75
CA THR A 65 47.93 -8.16 21.56
C THR A 65 47.63 -9.51 22.20
N LYS A 66 46.36 -9.91 22.28
CA LYS A 66 45.89 -11.16 22.88
C LYS A 66 44.83 -11.83 22.02
N THR A 67 44.91 -13.15 21.85
CA THR A 67 43.85 -13.92 21.20
C THR A 67 42.54 -13.71 21.96
N SER A 68 41.52 -13.24 21.25
CA SER A 68 40.24 -12.84 21.84
C SER A 68 39.10 -13.46 21.04
N ASP A 69 38.07 -13.94 21.72
CA ASP A 69 36.90 -14.55 21.08
C ASP A 69 35.97 -13.48 20.48
N SER A 70 34.97 -13.90 19.69
CA SER A 70 33.94 -12.99 19.14
C SER A 70 33.24 -12.21 20.26
N LEU A 71 32.76 -11.00 19.94
CA LEU A 71 32.11 -10.07 20.87
C LEU A 71 33.03 -9.55 21.99
N SER A 72 34.35 -9.68 21.82
CA SER A 72 35.31 -9.04 22.73
C SER A 72 35.49 -7.56 22.37
N PRO A 73 35.28 -6.63 23.31
CA PRO A 73 35.58 -5.22 23.10
C PRO A 73 37.10 -4.99 22.97
N LEU A 74 37.49 -4.11 22.06
CA LEU A 74 38.87 -3.70 21.87
C LEU A 74 39.16 -2.53 22.80
N THR A 75 40.07 -2.73 23.75
CA THR A 75 40.41 -1.78 24.82
C THR A 75 41.90 -1.49 24.78
N ALA A 76 42.35 -0.50 25.54
CA ALA A 76 43.78 -0.20 25.68
C ALA A 76 44.61 -1.41 26.20
N ASP A 77 43.98 -2.37 26.89
CA ASP A 77 44.64 -3.53 27.50
C ASP A 77 44.88 -4.70 26.53
N ASN A 78 44.22 -4.69 25.37
CA ASN A 78 44.33 -5.73 24.35
C ASN A 78 44.73 -5.21 22.96
N MET A 79 45.03 -3.91 22.83
CA MET A 79 45.45 -3.27 21.58
C MET A 79 46.80 -2.56 21.69
N GLU A 80 47.59 -2.62 20.62
CA GLU A 80 48.86 -1.89 20.46
C GLU A 80 48.84 -1.08 19.15
N GLY A 81 49.32 0.17 19.19
CA GLY A 81 49.40 1.02 18.01
C GLY A 81 48.08 1.64 17.56
N TYR A 82 47.11 1.77 18.47
CA TYR A 82 45.86 2.51 18.23
C TYR A 82 46.09 4.03 18.29
N LYS A 83 45.23 4.81 17.63
CA LYS A 83 45.31 6.27 17.59
C LYS A 83 44.73 6.90 18.86
N ASP A 84 45.37 7.95 19.37
CA ASP A 84 44.92 8.67 20.58
C ASP A 84 43.61 9.43 20.37
N SER A 85 43.26 9.76 19.12
CA SER A 85 42.00 10.40 18.74
C SER A 85 41.53 9.94 17.36
N VAL A 86 40.22 9.95 17.14
CA VAL A 86 39.64 9.83 15.79
C VAL A 86 39.86 11.18 15.11
N GLU A 87 40.56 11.20 13.98
CA GLU A 87 40.71 12.42 13.17
C GLU A 87 39.32 12.79 12.61
N GLU A 88 38.77 13.94 13.02
CA GLU A 88 37.63 14.56 12.34
C GLU A 88 38.12 15.12 11.00
N GLU A 89 37.90 14.39 9.91
CA GLU A 89 38.02 14.98 8.58
C GLU A 89 36.73 15.75 8.26
N ALA A 90 36.92 17.04 7.99
CA ALA A 90 35.91 17.94 7.49
C ALA A 90 35.25 17.39 6.22
N ALA A 91 33.96 17.71 6.06
CA ALA A 91 33.18 17.49 4.85
C ALA A 91 34.00 17.81 3.57
N PRO A 92 33.82 17.07 2.47
CA PRO A 92 34.56 17.34 1.25
C PRO A 92 34.18 18.74 0.74
N VAL A 93 35.16 19.65 0.78
CA VAL A 93 35.15 20.88 0.01
C VAL A 93 35.33 20.50 -1.45
N GLU A 94 34.47 21.07 -2.31
CA GLU A 94 34.53 21.03 -3.76
C GLU A 94 35.94 20.84 -4.32
N GLU A 95 36.16 19.71 -5.00
CA GLU A 95 37.34 19.55 -5.84
C GLU A 95 37.12 20.37 -7.11
N ALA A 96 37.73 21.55 -7.12
CA ALA A 96 37.80 22.44 -8.25
C ALA A 96 38.43 21.74 -9.46
N ALA A 97 37.72 21.83 -10.58
CA ALA A 97 38.12 21.37 -11.89
C ALA A 97 39.53 21.83 -12.28
N ALA A 98 40.39 20.89 -12.68
CA ALA A 98 41.57 21.15 -13.49
C ALA A 98 41.21 21.00 -15.00
N PRO A 99 41.86 21.78 -15.87
CA PRO A 99 41.30 22.17 -17.16
C PRO A 99 41.52 21.11 -18.26
N VAL A 100 40.49 20.92 -19.08
CA VAL A 100 40.57 20.08 -20.29
C VAL A 100 41.10 20.94 -21.45
N GLU A 101 42.18 20.45 -22.07
CA GLU A 101 42.77 21.00 -23.29
C GLU A 101 41.81 20.94 -24.49
N GLU A 102 41.80 22.04 -25.22
CA GLU A 102 41.07 22.28 -26.46
C GLU A 102 41.82 21.65 -27.66
N ALA A 103 41.14 20.83 -28.46
CA ALA A 103 41.60 20.48 -29.81
C ALA A 103 40.42 20.38 -30.79
N ALA A 104 40.60 21.07 -31.91
CA ALA A 104 39.61 21.48 -32.90
C ALA A 104 39.10 20.38 -33.87
N ALA A 105 37.78 20.38 -34.08
CA ALA A 105 37.04 20.60 -35.35
C ALA A 105 37.21 19.62 -36.56
N PRO A 106 36.38 19.70 -37.63
CA PRO A 106 35.42 18.62 -37.98
C PRO A 106 35.57 18.10 -39.42
N VAL A 107 34.89 17.00 -39.79
CA VAL A 107 34.72 16.63 -41.22
C VAL A 107 33.35 16.00 -41.46
N ALA A 108 32.70 16.44 -42.55
CA ALA A 108 31.37 16.07 -43.01
C ALA A 108 31.40 15.25 -44.33
N ALA A 109 30.28 14.54 -44.58
CA ALA A 109 29.73 14.02 -45.86
C ALA A 109 30.48 12.82 -46.52
N ALA A 110 29.88 11.86 -47.23
CA ALA A 110 28.55 11.68 -47.86
C ALA A 110 28.28 10.16 -48.14
N PRO A 111 27.07 9.75 -48.59
CA PRO A 111 26.68 8.34 -48.77
C PRO A 111 26.88 7.82 -50.21
N VAL A 112 26.91 6.50 -50.39
CA VAL A 112 26.83 5.84 -51.71
C VAL A 112 25.66 4.85 -51.73
N ALA A 113 24.78 5.05 -52.70
CA ALA A 113 23.64 4.20 -53.02
C ALA A 113 24.05 2.99 -53.87
N THR A 114 23.37 1.85 -53.68
CA THR A 114 23.14 0.84 -54.72
C THR A 114 21.66 0.52 -54.80
N THR A 115 21.12 0.64 -56.01
CA THR A 115 19.72 0.46 -56.37
C THR A 115 19.37 -1.01 -56.61
N ALA A 116 18.19 -1.44 -56.14
CA ALA A 116 17.40 -2.49 -56.79
C ALA A 116 15.90 -2.19 -56.64
N LYS A 117 15.21 -2.00 -57.77
CA LYS A 117 13.75 -1.88 -57.90
C LYS A 117 13.09 -3.23 -57.64
N VAL A 118 12.06 -3.29 -56.80
CA VAL A 118 11.02 -4.33 -56.86
C VAL A 118 9.65 -3.68 -56.66
N ALA A 119 8.69 -4.10 -57.49
CA ALA A 119 7.37 -3.55 -57.68
C ALA A 119 6.42 -3.80 -56.49
N GLY A 120 5.47 -2.87 -56.31
CA GLY A 120 4.50 -2.84 -55.22
C GLY A 120 3.60 -4.06 -55.12
N GLY A 121 3.37 -4.49 -53.88
CA GLY A 121 2.38 -5.48 -53.47
C GLY A 121 1.89 -5.16 -52.05
N VAL A 122 0.63 -5.48 -51.76
CA VAL A 122 0.04 -5.35 -50.43
C VAL A 122 0.47 -6.55 -49.59
N LEU A 123 1.12 -6.31 -48.44
CA LEU A 123 1.41 -7.36 -47.47
C LEU A 123 0.14 -7.61 -46.64
N LYS A 124 -0.44 -8.80 -46.78
CA LYS A 124 -1.53 -9.28 -45.93
C LYS A 124 -0.97 -10.29 -44.93
N ILE A 125 -1.03 -9.97 -43.65
CA ILE A 125 -0.67 -10.88 -42.57
C ILE A 125 -1.96 -11.27 -41.87
N HIS A 126 -2.21 -12.58 -41.78
CA HIS A 126 -3.32 -13.16 -41.05
C HIS A 126 -2.77 -13.93 -39.85
N ILE A 127 -3.23 -13.59 -38.64
CA ILE A 127 -2.80 -14.21 -37.38
C ILE A 127 -4.02 -14.91 -36.77
N GLY A 128 -3.98 -16.25 -36.73
CA GLY A 128 -5.14 -17.11 -36.45
C GLY A 128 -5.39 -17.48 -34.99
N GLU A 129 -4.62 -16.96 -34.02
CA GLU A 129 -4.90 -17.18 -32.59
C GLU A 129 -5.02 -15.84 -31.85
N GLY A 130 -6.22 -15.55 -31.33
CA GLY A 130 -6.50 -14.36 -30.53
C GLY A 130 -7.16 -13.21 -31.30
N LYS A 131 -8.32 -13.49 -31.93
CA LYS A 131 -9.25 -12.58 -32.62
C LYS A 131 -8.81 -12.09 -34.01
N ASP A 132 -8.86 -12.97 -35.03
CA ASP A 132 -8.87 -12.67 -36.47
C ASP A 132 -8.49 -11.22 -36.87
N ILE A 133 -7.19 -10.89 -36.76
CA ILE A 133 -6.69 -9.56 -37.13
C ILE A 133 -6.14 -9.64 -38.55
N ASP A 134 -6.79 -8.94 -39.48
CA ASP A 134 -6.30 -8.75 -40.84
C ASP A 134 -5.54 -7.43 -40.95
N LEU A 135 -4.22 -7.50 -40.85
CA LEU A 135 -3.34 -6.35 -41.09
C LEU A 135 -3.09 -6.21 -42.59
N SER A 136 -3.57 -5.10 -43.16
CA SER A 136 -3.31 -4.71 -44.55
C SER A 136 -2.45 -3.46 -44.58
N ILE A 137 -1.16 -3.63 -44.86
CA ILE A 137 -0.19 -2.53 -44.91
C ILE A 137 0.09 -2.20 -46.38
N PRO A 138 -0.27 -0.99 -46.87
CA PRO A 138 0.20 -0.50 -48.16
C PRO A 138 1.68 -0.15 -48.02
N VAL A 139 2.55 -0.86 -48.74
CA VAL A 139 4.02 -0.67 -48.71
C VAL A 139 4.44 0.58 -49.51
N GLY A 140 3.71 1.69 -49.38
CA GLY A 140 3.94 2.95 -50.09
C GLY A 140 4.04 4.19 -49.19
N ALA A 141 3.89 4.06 -47.88
CA ALA A 141 3.88 5.17 -46.93
C ALA A 141 5.12 5.21 -46.00
N LEU A 142 6.24 4.64 -46.46
CA LEU A 142 7.56 4.80 -45.85
C LEU A 142 8.55 5.13 -46.97
N GLY A 143 8.66 6.41 -47.31
CA GLY A 143 9.66 6.89 -48.27
C GLY A 143 9.35 8.21 -48.97
N GLU A 144 9.84 9.30 -48.37
CA GLU A 144 10.27 10.58 -48.98
C GLU A 144 9.22 11.59 -49.48
N GLY A 145 9.32 12.79 -48.91
CA GLY A 145 8.46 13.93 -49.16
C GLY A 145 8.78 14.70 -50.44
N GLY A 146 7.72 15.26 -51.03
CA GLY A 146 7.75 16.34 -52.01
C GLY A 146 6.63 17.31 -51.68
N SER A 147 7.00 18.55 -51.38
CA SER A 147 6.08 19.65 -51.11
C SER A 147 5.40 20.06 -52.42
N GLU A 148 4.08 19.86 -52.53
CA GLU A 148 3.25 20.58 -53.49
C GLU A 148 2.10 21.24 -52.75
N VAL A 149 2.10 22.57 -52.81
CA VAL A 149 1.08 23.45 -52.27
C VAL A 149 -0.09 23.44 -53.25
N VAL A 150 -1.25 22.94 -52.81
CA VAL A 150 -2.51 23.10 -53.54
C VAL A 150 -3.26 24.29 -52.95
N GLU A 151 -3.44 25.32 -53.76
CA GLU A 151 -4.30 26.48 -53.48
C GLU A 151 -5.77 26.06 -53.28
N VAL A 152 -6.40 26.60 -52.24
CA VAL A 152 -7.86 26.63 -52.12
C VAL A 152 -8.30 28.09 -51.98
N ALA A 153 -9.06 28.56 -52.97
CA ALA A 153 -9.68 29.87 -53.03
C ALA A 153 -10.95 29.96 -52.13
N PRO A 154 -11.40 31.17 -51.76
CA PRO A 154 -12.04 31.44 -50.46
C PRO A 154 -13.56 31.33 -50.48
N ALA A 155 -14.16 31.00 -49.33
CA ALA A 155 -15.57 31.23 -49.06
C ALA A 155 -15.82 31.75 -47.63
N ALA A 156 -16.24 33.02 -47.60
CA ALA A 156 -17.17 33.68 -46.68
C ALA A 156 -17.02 33.50 -45.15
N THR A 157 -16.39 34.53 -44.57
CA THR A 157 -16.61 35.15 -43.26
C THR A 157 -17.78 34.64 -42.39
N ALA A 158 -17.43 34.08 -41.23
CA ALA A 158 -18.19 34.20 -39.99
C ALA A 158 -17.25 34.72 -38.88
N THR A 159 -17.63 35.85 -38.30
CA THR A 159 -17.10 36.58 -37.12
C THR A 159 -15.91 35.98 -36.37
N ALA A 160 -14.79 36.71 -36.40
CA ALA A 160 -13.62 36.47 -35.56
C ALA A 160 -13.96 36.70 -34.07
N ALA A 161 -13.97 35.61 -33.29
CA ALA A 161 -13.61 35.69 -31.89
C ALA A 161 -12.10 36.00 -31.80
N ALA A 162 -11.72 36.83 -30.84
CA ALA A 162 -10.31 37.14 -30.56
C ALA A 162 -9.49 35.85 -30.41
N PRO A 163 -8.21 35.82 -30.82
CA PRO A 163 -7.38 34.65 -30.62
C PRO A 163 -7.26 34.43 -29.11
N VAL A 164 -7.87 33.36 -28.60
CA VAL A 164 -7.56 32.87 -27.26
C VAL A 164 -6.11 32.42 -27.34
N ALA A 165 -5.22 33.17 -26.69
CA ALA A 165 -3.82 32.79 -26.58
C ALA A 165 -3.73 31.37 -26.02
N ALA A 166 -2.88 30.53 -26.61
CA ALA A 166 -2.55 29.25 -26.00
C ALA A 166 -2.07 29.51 -24.57
N PRO A 167 -2.56 28.76 -23.56
CA PRO A 167 -2.16 28.99 -22.18
C PRO A 167 -0.65 28.81 -22.06
N THR A 168 0.03 29.81 -21.51
CA THR A 168 1.44 29.74 -21.12
C THR A 168 1.63 28.76 -19.96
N ALA A 169 2.83 28.21 -19.78
CA ALA A 169 3.15 27.34 -18.65
C ALA A 169 2.83 27.97 -17.29
N GLU A 170 2.93 29.31 -17.17
CA GLU A 170 2.56 30.08 -15.97
C GLU A 170 1.04 30.10 -15.70
N THR A 171 0.19 30.03 -16.73
CA THR A 171 -1.29 30.03 -16.55
C THR A 171 -1.86 28.64 -16.23
N LEU A 172 -1.14 27.57 -16.56
CA LEU A 172 -1.47 26.19 -16.15
C LEU A 172 -1.02 25.86 -14.73
N ALA A 173 -0.12 26.66 -14.16
CA ALA A 173 0.39 26.49 -12.80
C ALA A 173 -0.60 26.97 -11.71
N THR A 174 -1.60 27.78 -12.07
CA THR A 174 -2.53 28.39 -11.10
C THR A 174 -3.94 27.82 -11.10
N GLU A 175 -4.35 27.11 -12.15
CA GLU A 175 -5.66 26.45 -12.24
C GLU A 175 -5.42 24.95 -12.48
N GLY A 176 -5.52 24.15 -11.41
CA GLY A 176 -5.30 22.71 -11.47
C GLY A 176 -6.05 22.03 -12.63
N LYS A 177 -5.48 20.97 -13.17
CA LYS A 177 -6.05 20.23 -14.31
C LYS A 177 -6.92 19.09 -13.81
N VAL A 178 -8.24 19.22 -13.95
CA VAL A 178 -9.16 18.09 -13.76
C VAL A 178 -8.82 16.99 -14.76
N VAL A 179 -8.51 15.80 -14.26
CA VAL A 179 -8.18 14.63 -15.11
C VAL A 179 -9.40 13.73 -15.30
N ARG A 180 -10.20 13.57 -14.24
CA ARG A 180 -11.35 12.66 -14.19
C ARG A 180 -12.23 12.99 -12.99
N SER A 181 -13.46 12.52 -13.04
CA SER A 181 -14.43 12.58 -11.95
C SER A 181 -15.18 11.27 -11.82
N LEU A 182 -15.70 11.04 -10.61
CA LEU A 182 -16.52 9.90 -10.23
C LEU A 182 -17.65 10.44 -9.35
N THR A 183 -18.87 9.95 -9.58
CA THR A 183 -20.03 10.29 -8.75
C THR A 183 -20.55 9.03 -8.10
N ARG A 184 -20.78 9.04 -6.79
CA ARG A 184 -21.53 8.02 -6.08
C ARG A 184 -22.93 8.54 -5.77
N LYS A 185 -23.95 7.77 -6.16
CA LYS A 185 -25.35 8.01 -5.82
C LYS A 185 -25.76 7.05 -4.71
N HIS A 186 -26.24 7.58 -3.62
CA HIS A 186 -26.55 6.81 -2.42
C HIS A 186 -28.05 6.49 -2.32
N PHE A 187 -28.35 5.26 -1.94
CA PHE A 187 -29.70 4.73 -1.74
C PHE A 187 -29.81 4.18 -0.31
N ALA A 188 -30.70 4.77 0.50
CA ALA A 188 -30.86 4.37 1.89
C ALA A 188 -31.63 3.05 2.02
N ILE A 189 -31.06 2.10 2.77
CA ILE A 189 -31.73 0.89 3.24
C ILE A 189 -31.86 0.96 4.76
N THR A 190 -33.10 0.89 5.23
CA THR A 190 -33.44 0.93 6.67
C THR A 190 -33.91 -0.41 7.20
N GLU A 191 -34.17 -1.37 6.31
CA GLU A 191 -34.66 -2.68 6.67
C GLU A 191 -34.22 -3.73 5.64
N VAL A 192 -33.82 -4.91 6.10
CA VAL A 192 -33.51 -6.07 5.25
C VAL A 192 -34.39 -7.24 5.65
N LYS A 193 -35.02 -7.89 4.67
CA LYS A 193 -35.95 -9.01 4.86
C LYS A 193 -35.65 -10.16 3.91
N ARG A 194 -36.17 -11.35 4.21
CA ARG A 194 -36.27 -12.45 3.24
C ARG A 194 -37.58 -12.35 2.46
N GLY A 195 -37.53 -12.71 1.18
CA GLY A 195 -38.67 -12.66 0.27
C GLY A 195 -38.51 -13.61 -0.92
N PRO A 196 -39.52 -13.72 -1.79
CA PRO A 196 -39.48 -14.65 -2.93
C PRO A 196 -38.45 -14.28 -4.00
N GLU A 197 -38.04 -13.01 -4.09
CA GLU A 197 -37.06 -12.49 -5.03
C GLU A 197 -36.17 -11.44 -4.35
N THR A 198 -34.98 -11.21 -4.90
CA THR A 198 -34.10 -10.11 -4.44
C THR A 198 -34.52 -8.81 -5.10
N THR A 199 -35.11 -7.89 -4.32
CA THR A 199 -35.66 -6.61 -4.79
C THR A 199 -35.48 -5.52 -3.75
N ILE A 200 -35.55 -4.26 -4.16
CA ILE A 200 -35.57 -3.11 -3.25
C ILE A 200 -36.90 -2.37 -3.44
N GLU A 201 -37.69 -2.26 -2.38
CA GLU A 201 -38.97 -1.56 -2.36
C GLU A 201 -38.91 -0.42 -1.34
N GLY A 202 -38.88 0.82 -1.83
CA GLY A 202 -38.60 1.97 -0.97
C GLY A 202 -37.22 1.84 -0.32
N THR A 203 -37.19 1.79 1.01
CA THR A 203 -35.95 1.60 1.80
C THR A 203 -35.81 0.20 2.39
N THR A 204 -36.60 -0.77 1.90
CA THR A 204 -36.52 -2.17 2.33
C THR A 204 -35.88 -3.02 1.24
N LEU A 205 -34.77 -3.70 1.59
CA LEU A 205 -34.12 -4.69 0.74
C LEU A 205 -34.69 -6.08 1.07
N TYR A 206 -35.24 -6.75 0.07
CA TYR A 206 -35.62 -8.17 0.14
C TYR A 206 -34.51 -9.01 -0.48
N ILE A 207 -34.09 -10.08 0.22
CA ILE A 207 -33.14 -11.07 -0.27
C ILE A 207 -33.89 -12.37 -0.52
N ARG A 208 -33.72 -12.92 -1.72
CA ARG A 208 -34.40 -14.14 -2.18
C ARG A 208 -34.22 -15.31 -1.21
N GLU A 209 -35.33 -15.95 -0.86
CA GLU A 209 -35.35 -17.20 -0.10
C GLU A 209 -34.74 -18.34 -0.93
N GLY A 210 -33.84 -19.11 -0.33
CA GLY A 210 -33.17 -20.25 -0.97
C GLY A 210 -31.91 -19.90 -1.77
N ILE A 211 -31.46 -18.65 -1.77
CA ILE A 211 -30.19 -18.23 -2.40
C ILE A 211 -28.97 -18.97 -1.84
N GLU A 212 -29.05 -19.45 -0.59
CA GLU A 212 -28.02 -20.26 0.06
C GLU A 212 -27.65 -21.50 -0.74
N ALA A 213 -28.62 -22.11 -1.43
CA ALA A 213 -28.36 -23.28 -2.27
C ALA A 213 -27.46 -22.95 -3.47
N ASP A 214 -27.57 -21.73 -4.02
CA ASP A 214 -26.74 -21.28 -5.13
C ASP A 214 -25.31 -20.97 -4.66
N VAL A 215 -25.17 -20.38 -3.46
CA VAL A 215 -23.87 -20.17 -2.81
C VAL A 215 -23.15 -21.51 -2.58
N ILE A 216 -23.85 -22.51 -2.03
CA ILE A 216 -23.26 -23.85 -1.80
C ILE A 216 -22.90 -24.54 -3.13
N ALA A 217 -23.72 -24.35 -4.16
CA ALA A 217 -23.51 -24.99 -5.47
C ALA A 217 -22.38 -24.36 -6.30
N ASP A 218 -21.94 -23.15 -5.98
CA ASP A 218 -20.90 -22.42 -6.73
C ASP A 218 -19.56 -23.17 -6.77
N SER A 219 -19.20 -23.83 -5.67
CA SER A 219 -17.92 -24.52 -5.55
C SER A 219 -18.04 -25.76 -4.70
N GLU A 220 -17.42 -26.86 -5.15
CA GLU A 220 -17.32 -28.10 -4.36
C GLU A 220 -16.60 -27.90 -3.02
N LEU A 221 -15.85 -26.81 -2.86
CA LEU A 221 -15.18 -26.47 -1.61
C LEU A 221 -16.14 -25.87 -0.57
N VAL A 222 -17.26 -25.29 -0.99
CA VAL A 222 -18.29 -24.78 -0.07
C VAL A 222 -19.16 -25.95 0.36
N LYS A 223 -19.18 -26.24 1.65
CA LYS A 223 -19.86 -27.41 2.24
C LYS A 223 -21.16 -27.04 2.91
N ASP A 224 -21.23 -25.84 3.47
CA ASP A 224 -22.42 -25.29 4.08
C ASP A 224 -22.40 -23.76 4.02
N PHE A 225 -23.57 -23.14 4.08
CA PHE A 225 -23.71 -21.70 4.09
C PHE A 225 -25.00 -21.28 4.81
N HIS A 226 -24.90 -20.31 5.71
CA HIS A 226 -26.04 -19.73 6.41
C HIS A 226 -26.04 -18.21 6.34
N LEU A 227 -27.10 -17.64 5.77
CA LEU A 227 -27.30 -16.19 5.71
C LEU A 227 -28.04 -15.67 6.95
N GLU A 228 -27.46 -14.69 7.61
CA GLU A 228 -28.02 -13.99 8.76
C GLU A 228 -28.26 -12.51 8.44
N ILE A 229 -29.34 -11.96 8.99
CA ILE A 229 -29.60 -10.52 8.97
C ILE A 229 -29.43 -10.03 10.40
N ILE A 230 -28.35 -9.30 10.67
CA ILE A 230 -28.02 -8.76 11.98
C ILE A 230 -28.42 -7.29 12.03
N THR A 231 -29.42 -6.97 12.85
CA THR A 231 -29.81 -5.58 13.13
C THR A 231 -29.05 -5.02 14.33
N PRO A 232 -29.08 -3.69 14.58
CA PRO A 232 -28.42 -3.09 15.74
C PRO A 232 -28.80 -3.70 17.10
N ALA A 233 -30.03 -4.23 17.23
CA ALA A 233 -30.47 -4.92 18.44
C ALA A 233 -29.81 -6.29 18.66
N GLN A 234 -29.12 -6.82 17.65
CA GLN A 234 -28.52 -8.16 17.62
C GLN A 234 -26.98 -8.11 17.58
N TYR A 235 -26.34 -6.95 17.77
CA TYR A 235 -24.87 -6.87 17.77
C TYR A 235 -24.22 -7.74 18.86
N HIS A 236 -24.91 -8.01 19.97
CA HIS A 236 -24.47 -9.00 20.95
C HIS A 236 -24.83 -10.44 20.52
N THR A 237 -24.36 -10.82 19.34
CA THR A 237 -24.47 -12.19 18.81
C THR A 237 -23.05 -12.70 18.52
N TYR A 238 -22.81 -13.97 18.82
CA TYR A 238 -21.54 -14.60 18.49
C TYR A 238 -21.35 -14.65 16.98
N SER A 239 -20.13 -14.36 16.55
CA SER A 239 -19.69 -14.46 15.16
C SER A 239 -18.44 -15.32 15.09
N GLU A 240 -18.34 -16.12 14.03
CA GLU A 240 -17.05 -16.64 13.58
C GLU A 240 -16.16 -15.49 13.09
N THR A 241 -14.88 -15.77 12.83
CA THR A 241 -13.95 -14.76 12.35
C THR A 241 -14.48 -14.04 11.11
N ILE A 242 -14.38 -12.72 11.17
CA ILE A 242 -14.75 -11.84 10.08
C ILE A 242 -13.65 -11.88 9.04
N MET A 243 -13.98 -12.51 7.92
CA MET A 243 -13.12 -12.60 6.74
C MET A 243 -13.20 -11.32 5.90
N ASP A 244 -14.34 -10.65 5.85
CA ASP A 244 -14.43 -9.38 5.13
C ASP A 244 -15.67 -8.58 5.51
N VAL A 245 -15.58 -7.27 5.25
CA VAL A 245 -16.69 -6.32 5.31
C VAL A 245 -16.66 -5.53 4.01
N GLN A 246 -17.77 -5.57 3.26
CA GLN A 246 -17.83 -5.03 1.90
C GLN A 246 -18.97 -4.01 1.78
N PRO A 247 -18.76 -2.91 1.04
CA PRO A 247 -19.86 -2.06 0.60
C PRO A 247 -20.71 -2.81 -0.43
N ILE A 248 -21.96 -2.37 -0.61
CA ILE A 248 -22.80 -2.85 -1.72
C ILE A 248 -22.91 -1.73 -2.74
N ALA A 249 -22.23 -1.90 -3.87
CA ALA A 249 -22.17 -0.89 -4.91
C ALA A 249 -22.16 -1.51 -6.31
N THR A 250 -22.65 -0.75 -7.30
CA THR A 250 -22.71 -1.18 -8.70
C THR A 250 -22.56 -0.01 -9.69
N LYS A 251 -21.96 -0.26 -10.86
CA LYS A 251 -21.83 0.74 -11.92
C LYS A 251 -23.16 1.00 -12.65
N GLU A 252 -23.38 2.25 -13.04
CA GLU A 252 -24.43 2.59 -14.00
C GLU A 252 -23.98 2.37 -15.45
N GLY A 253 -24.81 1.69 -16.24
CA GLY A 253 -24.57 1.47 -17.66
C GLY A 253 -23.27 0.70 -17.93
N GLU A 254 -22.46 1.21 -18.86
CA GLU A 254 -21.18 0.60 -19.27
C GLU A 254 -19.97 1.28 -18.60
N ALA A 255 -20.19 2.03 -17.52
CA ALA A 255 -19.12 2.69 -16.79
C ALA A 255 -18.16 1.65 -16.18
N LYS A 256 -16.88 2.00 -16.15
CA LYS A 256 -15.84 1.18 -15.52
C LYS A 256 -15.48 1.75 -14.15
N ILE A 257 -14.79 0.93 -13.35
CA ILE A 257 -14.20 1.35 -12.08
C ILE A 257 -13.39 2.65 -12.28
N GLY A 258 -13.64 3.62 -11.40
CA GLY A 258 -13.03 4.95 -11.37
C GLY A 258 -13.62 5.97 -12.33
N GLN A 259 -14.74 5.67 -12.99
CA GLN A 259 -15.36 6.52 -14.01
C GLN A 259 -16.88 6.58 -13.87
N GLY A 260 -17.48 7.72 -14.24
CA GLY A 260 -18.94 7.84 -14.35
C GLY A 260 -19.64 7.75 -13.01
N VAL A 261 -20.75 7.00 -12.95
CA VAL A 261 -21.62 6.93 -11.77
C VAL A 261 -21.58 5.53 -11.15
N THR A 262 -21.51 5.49 -9.83
CA THR A 262 -21.65 4.29 -9.00
C THR A 262 -22.85 4.44 -8.09
N ARG A 263 -23.71 3.44 -8.03
CA ARG A 263 -24.83 3.38 -7.08
C ARG A 263 -24.37 2.64 -5.84
N VAL A 264 -24.72 3.16 -4.67
CA VAL A 264 -24.25 2.64 -3.37
C VAL A 264 -25.45 2.48 -2.43
N ILE A 265 -25.49 1.37 -1.70
CA ILE A 265 -26.44 1.19 -0.60
C ILE A 265 -25.82 1.74 0.69
N ASP A 266 -26.59 2.56 1.40
CA ASP A 266 -26.28 3.02 2.75
C ASP A 266 -27.19 2.30 3.77
N GLY A 267 -26.66 2.08 4.97
CA GLY A 267 -27.41 1.47 6.08
C GLY A 267 -27.39 -0.06 6.11
N ALA A 268 -26.84 -0.72 5.08
CA ALA A 268 -26.59 -2.16 5.06
C ALA A 268 -25.24 -2.49 4.42
N ILE A 269 -24.56 -3.50 4.96
CA ILE A 269 -23.26 -4.00 4.46
C ILE A 269 -23.28 -5.51 4.27
N MET A 270 -22.33 -6.02 3.49
CA MET A 270 -22.06 -7.46 3.43
C MET A 270 -20.95 -7.80 4.42
N MET A 271 -21.14 -8.87 5.19
CA MET A 271 -20.14 -9.38 6.13
C MET A 271 -19.92 -10.86 5.87
N LEU A 272 -18.69 -11.26 5.55
CA LEU A 272 -18.34 -12.66 5.34
C LEU A 272 -17.61 -13.19 6.57
N THR A 273 -18.06 -14.33 7.09
CA THR A 273 -17.41 -15.06 8.17
C THR A 273 -17.32 -16.54 7.82
N GLY A 274 -16.34 -17.27 8.34
CA GLY A 274 -16.26 -18.68 7.99
C GLY A 274 -15.26 -19.54 8.74
N THR A 275 -15.50 -20.85 8.62
CA THR A 275 -14.72 -21.94 9.19
C THR A 275 -14.52 -23.07 8.18
N ASP A 276 -13.68 -24.06 8.48
CA ASP A 276 -13.73 -25.35 7.78
C ASP A 276 -14.73 -26.32 8.43
N GLU A 277 -14.97 -27.50 7.81
CA GLU A 277 -15.84 -28.56 8.35
C GLU A 277 -15.45 -29.03 9.76
N GLY A 278 -14.21 -28.76 10.21
CA GLY A 278 -13.73 -29.05 11.56
C GLY A 278 -14.03 -27.94 12.58
N GLY A 279 -14.64 -26.83 12.15
CA GLY A 279 -14.86 -25.63 12.96
C GLY A 279 -13.62 -24.77 13.14
N VAL A 280 -12.56 -24.99 12.35
CA VAL A 280 -11.34 -24.18 12.40
C VAL A 280 -11.58 -22.87 11.65
N GLN A 281 -11.28 -21.76 12.29
CA GLN A 281 -11.45 -20.42 11.71
C GLN A 281 -10.65 -20.26 10.41
N ILE A 282 -11.22 -19.51 9.46
CA ILE A 282 -10.50 -19.08 8.26
C ILE A 282 -9.68 -17.83 8.64
N GLY A 283 -8.49 -18.07 9.20
CA GLY A 283 -7.57 -17.03 9.67
C GLY A 283 -6.20 -17.60 10.02
N GLU A 284 -5.16 -16.78 9.92
CA GLU A 284 -3.79 -17.16 10.22
C GLU A 284 -3.39 -16.77 11.65
N PHE A 285 -3.23 -15.46 11.88
CA PHE A 285 -2.77 -14.90 13.15
C PHE A 285 -3.95 -14.32 13.91
N GLY A 286 -4.24 -14.89 15.08
CA GLY A 286 -5.41 -14.48 15.85
C GLY A 286 -6.71 -14.69 15.06
N SER A 287 -7.82 -14.23 15.63
CA SER A 287 -9.15 -14.48 15.07
C SER A 287 -10.13 -13.52 15.77
N SER A 288 -11.08 -12.94 15.05
CA SER A 288 -12.06 -11.97 15.58
C SER A 288 -13.34 -12.64 16.11
N GLU A 289 -13.37 -13.97 16.19
CA GLU A 289 -14.51 -14.74 16.68
C GLU A 289 -14.87 -14.34 18.12
N GLY A 290 -16.17 -14.25 18.37
CA GLY A 290 -16.73 -13.75 19.63
C GLY A 290 -17.96 -12.87 19.40
N TYR A 291 -18.41 -12.15 20.43
CA TYR A 291 -19.54 -11.24 20.30
C TYR A 291 -19.13 -10.00 19.49
N MET A 292 -19.91 -9.68 18.45
CA MET A 292 -19.53 -8.62 17.51
C MET A 292 -19.38 -7.25 18.17
N ASP A 293 -20.21 -6.92 19.17
CA ASP A 293 -20.12 -5.65 19.90
C ASP A 293 -18.94 -5.53 20.85
N GLU A 294 -18.25 -6.63 21.14
CA GLU A 294 -17.02 -6.67 21.95
C GLU A 294 -15.75 -6.71 21.08
N ASN A 295 -15.86 -7.13 19.81
CA ASN A 295 -14.73 -7.47 18.93
C ASN A 295 -14.67 -6.66 17.62
N ILE A 296 -15.54 -5.68 17.40
CA ILE A 296 -15.51 -4.81 16.21
C ILE A 296 -15.31 -3.36 16.64
N MET A 297 -14.27 -2.71 16.09
CA MET A 297 -14.16 -1.26 16.17
C MET A 297 -15.12 -0.60 15.18
N TRP A 298 -16.13 0.10 15.71
CA TRP A 298 -17.13 0.80 14.92
C TRP A 298 -16.53 1.98 14.15
N GLY A 299 -16.99 2.22 12.92
CA GLY A 299 -16.66 3.43 12.15
C GLY A 299 -15.22 3.48 11.62
N ARG A 300 -14.43 2.40 11.78
CA ARG A 300 -13.13 2.30 11.11
C ARG A 300 -13.32 2.18 9.60
N PRO A 301 -12.36 2.62 8.77
CA PRO A 301 -12.52 2.61 7.31
C PRO A 301 -12.95 1.24 6.74
N GLY A 302 -12.41 0.15 7.29
CA GLY A 302 -12.81 -1.20 6.89
C GLY A 302 -13.95 -1.83 7.68
N CYS A 303 -14.39 -1.25 8.80
CA CYS A 303 -15.36 -1.86 9.70
C CYS A 303 -16.80 -1.38 9.43
N PRO A 304 -17.81 -2.05 10.02
CA PRO A 304 -19.17 -1.53 10.03
C PRO A 304 -19.28 -0.21 10.81
N ASP A 305 -20.18 0.66 10.36
CA ASP A 305 -20.62 1.84 11.10
C ASP A 305 -21.72 1.41 12.08
N LYS A 306 -21.75 2.04 13.26
CA LYS A 306 -22.76 1.70 14.27
C LYS A 306 -24.15 2.10 13.78
N GLY A 307 -25.07 1.14 13.74
CA GLY A 307 -26.44 1.34 13.24
C GLY A 307 -26.73 0.63 11.92
N GLU A 308 -25.71 0.16 11.21
CA GLU A 308 -25.87 -0.59 9.96
C GLU A 308 -26.44 -2.00 10.20
N ILE A 309 -27.17 -2.51 9.21
CA ILE A 309 -27.64 -3.88 9.13
C ILE A 309 -26.57 -4.74 8.46
N PHE A 310 -26.20 -5.88 9.06
CA PHE A 310 -25.25 -6.81 8.43
C PHE A 310 -26.01 -7.89 7.69
N ILE A 311 -25.74 -8.00 6.40
CA ILE A 311 -26.08 -9.17 5.59
C ILE A 311 -24.88 -10.11 5.75
N LYS A 312 -24.96 -10.96 6.77
CA LYS A 312 -23.84 -11.75 7.26
C LYS A 312 -23.92 -13.18 6.75
N GLY A 313 -22.95 -13.59 5.95
CA GLY A 313 -22.81 -14.97 5.48
C GLY A 313 -21.86 -15.76 6.36
N ASN A 314 -22.32 -16.88 6.91
CA ASN A 314 -21.46 -17.87 7.56
C ASN A 314 -21.18 -19.00 6.59
N ILE A 315 -19.94 -19.12 6.13
CA ILE A 315 -19.56 -20.13 5.17
C ILE A 315 -18.69 -21.21 5.80
N VAL A 316 -18.95 -22.47 5.44
CA VAL A 316 -18.14 -23.61 5.85
C VAL A 316 -17.45 -24.16 4.62
N VAL A 317 -16.12 -24.09 4.60
CA VAL A 317 -15.31 -24.66 3.51
C VAL A 317 -14.86 -26.08 3.85
N GLN A 318 -14.41 -26.82 2.85
CA GLN A 318 -13.87 -28.16 3.02
C GLN A 318 -12.77 -28.21 4.10
N ALA A 319 -12.79 -29.25 4.94
CA ALA A 319 -11.79 -29.49 5.97
C ALA A 319 -10.36 -29.27 5.45
N LYS A 320 -9.54 -28.53 6.22
CA LYS A 320 -8.13 -28.21 5.93
C LYS A 320 -7.88 -27.32 4.71
N THR A 321 -8.91 -26.71 4.15
CA THR A 321 -8.76 -25.71 3.07
C THR A 321 -8.84 -24.27 3.58
N ASN A 322 -9.10 -24.06 4.88
CA ASN A 322 -9.19 -22.74 5.50
C ASN A 322 -7.90 -21.90 5.40
N MET A 323 -6.73 -22.56 5.33
CA MET A 323 -5.43 -21.87 5.13
C MET A 323 -4.86 -22.08 3.72
N GLU A 324 -5.62 -22.69 2.81
CA GLU A 324 -5.21 -22.89 1.43
C GLU A 324 -5.94 -21.89 0.54
N ARG A 325 -5.23 -21.20 -0.36
CA ARG A 325 -5.76 -20.14 -1.23
C ARG A 325 -7.15 -20.39 -1.81
N ARG A 326 -7.38 -21.62 -2.27
CA ARG A 326 -8.65 -22.06 -2.84
C ARG A 326 -9.85 -21.98 -1.87
N GLY A 327 -9.65 -22.12 -0.57
CA GLY A 327 -10.70 -22.07 0.45
C GLY A 327 -11.27 -20.66 0.59
N PRO A 328 -10.49 -19.66 1.03
CA PRO A 328 -10.93 -18.27 1.08
C PRO A 328 -11.41 -17.75 -0.27
N MET A 329 -10.73 -18.09 -1.38
CA MET A 329 -11.22 -17.71 -2.72
C MET A 329 -12.62 -18.26 -3.01
N ALA A 330 -12.89 -19.54 -2.70
CA ALA A 330 -14.21 -20.13 -2.89
C ALA A 330 -15.27 -19.47 -1.99
N ALA A 331 -14.91 -19.17 -0.74
CA ALA A 331 -15.79 -18.48 0.19
C ALA A 331 -16.23 -17.10 -0.33
N HIS A 332 -15.27 -16.26 -0.74
CA HIS A 332 -15.55 -14.93 -1.26
C HIS A 332 -16.30 -14.97 -2.60
N THR A 333 -15.92 -15.88 -3.50
CA THR A 333 -16.57 -16.02 -4.82
C THR A 333 -18.03 -16.42 -4.68
N ALA A 334 -18.31 -17.43 -3.85
CA ALA A 334 -19.67 -17.91 -3.63
C ALA A 334 -20.53 -16.85 -2.92
N PHE A 335 -19.96 -16.11 -1.96
CA PHE A 335 -20.69 -15.06 -1.24
C PHE A 335 -21.06 -13.87 -2.15
N ASP A 336 -20.22 -13.52 -3.13
CA ASP A 336 -20.48 -12.43 -4.09
C ASP A 336 -21.72 -12.71 -4.98
N ILE A 337 -22.24 -13.94 -5.03
CA ILE A 337 -23.53 -14.26 -5.69
C ILE A 337 -24.68 -13.46 -5.06
N ILE A 338 -24.72 -13.39 -3.72
CA ILE A 338 -25.75 -12.63 -3.01
C ILE A 338 -25.58 -11.14 -3.30
N THR A 339 -24.36 -10.63 -3.20
CA THR A 339 -24.05 -9.24 -3.51
C THR A 339 -24.45 -8.89 -4.94
N GLN A 340 -24.19 -9.78 -5.90
CA GLN A 340 -24.55 -9.58 -7.29
C GLN A 340 -26.06 -9.50 -7.50
N GLU A 341 -26.86 -10.36 -6.87
CA GLU A 341 -28.33 -10.22 -6.94
C GLU A 341 -28.81 -8.88 -6.39
N ILE A 342 -28.18 -8.39 -5.31
CA ILE A 342 -28.50 -7.07 -4.74
C ILE A 342 -28.08 -5.96 -5.71
N ARG A 343 -26.92 -6.06 -6.36
CA ARG A 343 -26.48 -5.11 -7.41
C ARG A 343 -27.49 -5.04 -8.55
N GLU A 344 -28.00 -6.19 -9.02
CA GLU A 344 -29.03 -6.23 -10.06
C GLU A 344 -30.38 -5.63 -9.62
N ALA A 345 -30.73 -5.72 -8.34
CA ALA A 345 -31.88 -4.98 -7.79
C ALA A 345 -31.61 -3.46 -7.74
N LEU A 346 -30.41 -3.06 -7.30
CA LEU A 346 -29.98 -1.66 -7.19
C LEU A 346 -29.95 -0.93 -8.55
N LYS A 347 -29.55 -1.63 -9.62
CA LYS A 347 -29.56 -1.10 -11.00
C LYS A 347 -30.96 -0.72 -11.49
N LYS A 348 -32.03 -1.33 -10.95
CA LYS A 348 -33.42 -1.09 -11.36
C LYS A 348 -34.06 0.11 -10.66
N LEU A 349 -33.40 0.68 -9.66
CA LEU A 349 -33.93 1.83 -8.94
C LEU A 349 -33.92 3.09 -9.83
N GLU A 350 -34.83 4.01 -9.57
CA GLU A 350 -34.89 5.28 -10.29
C GLU A 350 -34.12 6.38 -9.53
N ASP A 351 -33.66 7.40 -10.24
CA ASP A 351 -32.82 8.48 -9.69
C ASP A 351 -33.56 9.36 -8.64
N ASP A 352 -34.89 9.35 -8.60
CA ASP A 352 -35.68 10.08 -7.60
C ASP A 352 -35.63 9.44 -6.20
N GLN A 353 -35.07 8.23 -6.09
CA GLN A 353 -34.84 7.53 -4.82
C GLN A 353 -33.42 7.76 -4.25
N VAL A 354 -32.59 8.53 -4.96
CA VAL A 354 -31.25 8.92 -4.49
C VAL A 354 -31.40 9.84 -3.28
N VAL A 355 -30.78 9.48 -2.16
CA VAL A 355 -30.86 10.26 -0.91
C VAL A 355 -29.66 11.19 -0.73
N ASP A 356 -28.52 10.85 -1.33
CA ASP A 356 -27.30 11.65 -1.28
C ASP A 356 -26.45 11.42 -2.55
N THR A 357 -25.58 12.38 -2.85
CA THR A 357 -24.66 12.30 -3.98
C THR A 357 -23.28 12.81 -3.59
N GLU A 358 -22.28 11.95 -3.71
CA GLU A 358 -20.88 12.24 -3.41
C GLU A 358 -20.10 12.36 -4.73
N GLU A 359 -19.37 13.46 -4.91
CA GLU A 359 -18.56 13.70 -6.11
C GLU A 359 -17.07 13.73 -5.77
N PHE A 360 -16.31 12.89 -6.45
CA PHE A 360 -14.85 12.88 -6.40
C PHE A 360 -14.29 13.42 -7.69
N THR A 361 -13.33 14.33 -7.58
CA THR A 361 -12.60 14.86 -8.73
C THR A 361 -11.11 14.69 -8.49
N GLN A 362 -10.43 14.08 -9.46
CA GLN A 362 -8.97 14.10 -9.45
C GLN A 362 -8.46 15.33 -10.20
N VAL A 363 -7.90 16.25 -9.43
CA VAL A 363 -7.21 17.43 -9.94
C VAL A 363 -5.71 17.14 -9.90
N ARG A 364 -5.02 17.43 -10.99
CA ARG A 364 -3.55 17.50 -11.00
C ARG A 364 -3.14 18.94 -10.77
N HIS A 365 -2.07 19.14 -10.02
CA HIS A 365 -1.58 20.46 -9.61
C HIS A 365 -0.21 20.76 -10.23
N PRO A 366 -0.13 21.13 -11.53
CA PRO A 366 1.14 21.48 -12.17
C PRO A 366 1.89 22.54 -11.35
N GLY A 367 3.15 22.27 -11.02
CA GLY A 367 3.98 23.16 -10.21
C GLY A 367 4.04 22.80 -8.73
N GLN A 368 3.12 21.96 -8.23
CA GLN A 368 3.22 21.36 -6.90
C GLN A 368 4.08 20.10 -6.91
N LYS A 369 4.51 19.70 -5.71
CA LYS A 369 5.31 18.49 -5.50
C LYS A 369 4.48 17.25 -5.84
N LYS A 370 4.99 16.44 -6.77
CA LYS A 370 4.29 15.25 -7.27
C LYS A 370 4.47 14.09 -6.32
N VAL A 371 3.36 13.51 -5.87
CA VAL A 371 3.36 12.45 -4.85
C VAL A 371 2.66 11.20 -5.37
N VAL A 372 3.11 10.03 -4.93
CA VAL A 372 2.50 8.73 -5.20
C VAL A 372 2.27 7.96 -3.90
N ILE A 373 1.17 7.20 -3.83
CA ILE A 373 0.92 6.26 -2.73
C ILE A 373 1.29 4.86 -3.22
N CYS A 374 2.25 4.20 -2.57
CA CYS A 374 2.57 2.79 -2.80
C CYS A 374 1.91 1.98 -1.70
N LYS A 375 0.84 1.24 -2.04
CA LYS A 375 0.10 0.42 -1.09
C LYS A 375 0.50 -1.04 -1.27
N GLU A 376 1.26 -1.55 -0.31
CA GLU A 376 1.54 -2.97 -0.23
C GLU A 376 0.27 -3.71 0.15
N ILE A 377 -0.04 -4.74 -0.64
CA ILE A 377 -1.20 -5.60 -0.46
C ILE A 377 -0.75 -7.04 -0.40
N MET A 378 -1.55 -7.83 0.28
CA MET A 378 -1.22 -9.22 0.56
C MET A 378 -1.12 -10.05 -0.71
N GLY A 379 -0.08 -10.87 -0.76
CA GLY A 379 0.35 -11.56 -1.98
C GLY A 379 1.22 -12.80 -1.73
N GLN A 380 1.12 -13.37 -0.53
CA GLN A 380 1.95 -14.51 -0.13
C GLN A 380 1.42 -15.84 -0.68
N GLY A 381 0.19 -15.87 -1.18
CA GLY A 381 -0.53 -17.12 -1.41
C GLY A 381 -1.04 -17.69 -0.10
N ALA A 382 -1.29 -19.00 -0.04
CA ALA A 382 -2.08 -19.59 1.05
C ALA A 382 -3.38 -18.77 1.20
N MET A 383 -3.80 -18.39 2.41
CA MET A 383 -4.98 -17.53 2.61
C MET A 383 -4.80 -16.03 2.30
N HIS A 384 -3.61 -15.60 1.86
CA HIS A 384 -3.27 -14.19 1.64
C HIS A 384 -3.28 -13.83 0.16
N ASP A 385 -4.32 -13.14 -0.27
CA ASP A 385 -4.45 -12.64 -1.63
C ASP A 385 -5.42 -11.46 -1.63
N ASN A 386 -5.41 -10.70 -2.71
CA ASN A 386 -6.37 -9.63 -2.97
C ASN A 386 -6.74 -9.67 -4.45
N PHE A 387 -8.00 -9.41 -4.75
CA PHE A 387 -8.51 -9.34 -6.11
C PHE A 387 -8.51 -7.89 -6.58
N ILE A 388 -7.99 -7.69 -7.78
CA ILE A 388 -7.71 -6.38 -8.36
C ILE A 388 -8.54 -6.18 -9.62
N LEU A 389 -9.14 -4.99 -9.74
CA LEU A 389 -9.95 -4.50 -10.85
C LEU A 389 -11.11 -5.45 -11.24
N PRO A 390 -12.07 -5.67 -10.33
CA PRO A 390 -13.33 -6.32 -10.70
C PRO A 390 -14.14 -5.47 -11.69
N VAL A 391 -15.15 -6.10 -12.32
CA VAL A 391 -16.11 -5.41 -13.20
C VAL A 391 -17.03 -4.50 -12.40
N GLU A 392 -17.57 -5.01 -11.29
CA GLU A 392 -18.38 -4.26 -10.34
C GLU A 392 -17.54 -3.82 -9.15
N PRO A 393 -17.83 -2.66 -8.54
CA PRO A 393 -17.10 -2.18 -7.37
C PRO A 393 -17.02 -3.23 -6.27
N CYS A 394 -15.80 -3.48 -5.80
CA CYS A 394 -15.53 -4.45 -4.73
C CYS A 394 -16.06 -5.86 -5.04
N GLY A 395 -16.26 -6.23 -6.30
CA GLY A 395 -16.74 -7.55 -6.71
C GLY A 395 -15.62 -8.57 -6.93
N ILE A 396 -16.01 -9.76 -7.39
CA ILE A 396 -15.10 -10.84 -7.78
C ILE A 396 -15.00 -10.97 -9.30
N LEU A 397 -16.13 -10.82 -10.00
CA LEU A 397 -16.21 -11.07 -11.43
C LEU A 397 -15.24 -10.17 -12.21
N GLY A 398 -14.40 -10.81 -13.04
CA GLY A 398 -13.43 -10.14 -13.91
C GLY A 398 -12.14 -9.69 -13.23
N ALA A 399 -12.08 -9.75 -11.89
CA ALA A 399 -10.88 -9.41 -11.15
C ALA A 399 -9.70 -10.35 -11.47
N ARG A 400 -8.50 -9.90 -11.12
CA ARG A 400 -7.29 -10.72 -11.14
C ARG A 400 -6.71 -10.77 -9.75
N ALA A 401 -6.34 -11.96 -9.33
CA ALA A 401 -5.68 -12.13 -8.06
C ALA A 401 -4.25 -11.58 -8.12
N ASN A 402 -3.85 -10.90 -7.05
CA ASN A 402 -2.55 -10.24 -6.93
C ASN A 402 -1.39 -11.22 -7.14
N VAL A 403 -1.50 -12.42 -6.53
CA VAL A 403 -0.51 -13.50 -6.68
C VAL A 403 -0.35 -13.92 -8.15
N ASP A 404 -1.45 -14.01 -8.90
CA ASP A 404 -1.42 -14.45 -10.30
C ASP A 404 -0.85 -13.37 -11.24
N LEU A 405 -0.84 -12.11 -10.81
CA LEU A 405 -0.12 -11.01 -11.47
C LEU A 405 1.38 -10.99 -11.11
N GLY A 406 1.85 -11.96 -10.33
CA GLY A 406 3.24 -12.06 -9.89
C GLY A 406 3.60 -11.04 -8.82
N ASN A 407 2.61 -10.50 -8.10
CA ASN A 407 2.78 -9.45 -7.08
C ASN A 407 3.42 -8.15 -7.61
N LEU A 408 3.49 -8.00 -8.94
CA LEU A 408 4.13 -6.85 -9.56
C LEU A 408 3.33 -5.56 -9.32
N PRO A 409 3.98 -4.40 -9.31
CA PRO A 409 3.31 -3.11 -9.17
C PRO A 409 2.20 -2.89 -10.21
N VAL A 410 0.99 -2.57 -9.74
CA VAL A 410 -0.17 -2.21 -10.57
C VAL A 410 -0.56 -0.76 -10.26
N CYS A 411 -0.36 0.11 -11.24
CA CYS A 411 -0.68 1.54 -11.13
C CYS A 411 -2.18 1.77 -11.35
N MET A 412 -2.81 2.49 -10.42
CA MET A 412 -4.20 2.89 -10.43
C MET A 412 -4.33 4.41 -10.29
N SER A 413 -5.44 4.94 -10.76
CA SER A 413 -5.88 6.27 -10.37
C SER A 413 -6.47 6.26 -8.95
N PRO A 414 -6.35 7.37 -8.19
CA PRO A 414 -7.06 7.57 -6.92
C PRO A 414 -8.56 7.24 -7.00
N LEU A 415 -9.21 7.61 -8.11
CA LEU A 415 -10.64 7.34 -8.27
C LEU A 415 -10.96 5.87 -8.53
N GLU A 416 -10.05 5.06 -9.08
CA GLU A 416 -10.26 3.61 -9.16
C GLU A 416 -10.24 2.97 -7.76
N VAL A 417 -9.37 3.46 -6.87
CA VAL A 417 -9.33 3.02 -5.46
C VAL A 417 -10.64 3.35 -4.77
N LEU A 418 -11.05 4.62 -4.85
CA LEU A 418 -12.33 5.11 -4.34
C LEU A 418 -13.55 4.61 -5.15
N ASP A 419 -13.38 3.73 -6.12
CA ASP A 419 -14.50 3.07 -6.80
C ASP A 419 -14.42 1.55 -6.70
N GLY A 420 -13.65 1.04 -5.74
CA GLY A 420 -13.66 -0.38 -5.38
C GLY A 420 -12.83 -1.24 -6.30
N CYS A 421 -11.65 -0.77 -6.73
CA CYS A 421 -10.73 -1.58 -7.53
C CYS A 421 -10.08 -2.75 -6.77
N ILE A 422 -10.26 -2.84 -5.44
CA ILE A 422 -9.74 -3.93 -4.61
C ILE A 422 -10.91 -4.65 -3.93
N HIS A 423 -10.86 -5.98 -3.95
CA HIS A 423 -11.62 -6.87 -3.09
C HIS A 423 -10.63 -7.67 -2.25
N ALA A 424 -10.72 -7.55 -0.93
CA ALA A 424 -9.76 -8.12 -0.01
C ALA A 424 -10.10 -9.58 0.34
N LEU A 425 -9.14 -10.51 0.27
CA LEU A 425 -9.34 -11.91 0.71
C LEU A 425 -8.51 -12.24 1.96
N THR A 426 -7.53 -11.40 2.29
CA THR A 426 -6.53 -11.65 3.31
C THR A 426 -7.14 -11.99 4.67
N CYS A 427 -6.72 -13.09 5.30
CA CYS A 427 -7.06 -13.40 6.69
C CYS A 427 -5.83 -13.35 7.63
N ILE A 428 -5.28 -12.15 7.82
CA ILE A 428 -4.23 -11.81 8.82
C ILE A 428 -4.83 -11.38 10.17
N GLY A 429 -3.98 -10.95 11.10
CA GLY A 429 -4.33 -10.30 12.37
C GLY A 429 -5.52 -9.34 12.25
N PRO A 430 -6.68 -9.64 12.88
CA PRO A 430 -7.92 -8.88 12.70
C PRO A 430 -7.81 -7.37 12.96
N ALA A 431 -7.02 -6.95 13.94
CA ALA A 431 -6.81 -5.55 14.29
C ALA A 431 -6.05 -4.78 13.22
N SER A 432 -5.16 -5.43 12.48
CA SER A 432 -4.33 -4.82 11.43
C SER A 432 -4.84 -5.08 10.01
N LYS A 433 -5.96 -5.80 9.87
CA LYS A 433 -6.53 -6.21 8.59
C LYS A 433 -7.27 -5.07 7.91
N GLU A 434 -6.97 -4.84 6.64
CA GLU A 434 -7.71 -3.91 5.80
C GLU A 434 -8.76 -4.67 4.99
N MET A 435 -10.01 -4.64 5.47
CA MET A 435 -11.16 -5.21 4.75
C MET A 435 -11.39 -4.51 3.39
N THR A 436 -12.17 -5.11 2.50
CA THR A 436 -12.56 -4.52 1.20
C THR A 436 -13.07 -3.08 1.36
N ARG A 437 -13.88 -2.83 2.39
CA ARG A 437 -14.40 -1.48 2.69
C ARG A 437 -13.32 -0.46 3.05
N HIS A 438 -12.16 -0.90 3.57
CA HIS A 438 -11.04 -0.02 3.88
C HIS A 438 -10.50 0.62 2.60
N TYR A 439 -10.29 -0.17 1.55
CA TYR A 439 -9.86 0.33 0.25
C TYR A 439 -10.92 1.22 -0.42
N TRP A 440 -12.21 0.94 -0.20
CA TRP A 440 -13.31 1.80 -0.66
C TRP A 440 -13.35 3.17 0.04
N ARG A 441 -12.86 3.23 1.28
CA ARG A 441 -12.80 4.42 2.15
C ARG A 441 -11.36 4.84 2.45
N GLU A 442 -10.46 4.64 1.50
CA GLU A 442 -9.00 4.73 1.72
C GLU A 442 -8.63 6.12 2.28
N PRO A 443 -8.23 6.24 3.56
CA PRO A 443 -8.08 7.54 4.21
C PRO A 443 -6.92 8.39 3.66
N LEU A 444 -5.82 7.77 3.26
CA LEU A 444 -4.65 8.46 2.71
C LEU A 444 -4.91 8.96 1.29
N VAL A 445 -5.65 8.21 0.47
CA VAL A 445 -6.09 8.65 -0.85
C VAL A 445 -7.05 9.82 -0.71
N LEU A 446 -8.03 9.74 0.20
CA LEU A 446 -8.97 10.84 0.45
C LEU A 446 -8.24 12.11 0.90
N GLU A 447 -7.33 11.98 1.86
CA GLU A 447 -6.54 13.11 2.38
C GLU A 447 -5.64 13.72 1.31
N ALA A 448 -4.84 12.91 0.62
CA ALA A 448 -3.92 13.38 -0.39
C ALA A 448 -4.61 13.91 -1.66
N LEU A 449 -5.82 13.45 -1.97
CA LEU A 449 -6.63 13.95 -3.09
C LEU A 449 -7.28 15.31 -2.78
N ALA A 450 -7.59 15.56 -1.50
CA ALA A 450 -8.20 16.81 -1.04
C ALA A 450 -7.17 17.95 -0.88
N ASP A 451 -5.90 17.63 -0.73
CA ASP A 451 -4.83 18.59 -0.48
C ASP A 451 -4.31 19.27 -1.77
N PRO A 452 -4.47 20.60 -1.92
CA PRO A 452 -4.02 21.33 -3.11
C PRO A 452 -2.52 21.70 -3.13
N GLU A 453 -1.78 21.43 -2.05
CA GLU A 453 -0.34 21.71 -1.91
C GLU A 453 0.53 20.58 -2.49
N ILE A 454 -0.08 19.43 -2.81
CA ILE A 454 0.58 18.31 -3.47
C ILE A 454 -0.12 17.96 -4.79
N ASP A 455 0.61 17.26 -5.66
CA ASP A 455 0.07 16.71 -6.90
C ASP A 455 0.00 15.18 -6.81
N LEU A 456 -1.10 14.64 -6.26
CA LEU A 456 -1.32 13.19 -6.17
C LEU A 456 -1.47 12.57 -7.57
N CYS A 457 -0.42 11.90 -8.03
CA CYS A 457 -0.36 11.43 -9.40
C CYS A 457 -0.95 10.04 -9.63
N GLY A 458 -1.00 9.20 -8.60
CA GLY A 458 -1.47 7.81 -8.69
C GLY A 458 -1.35 7.04 -7.37
N VAL A 459 -1.90 5.84 -7.38
CA VAL A 459 -1.72 4.82 -6.34
C VAL A 459 -1.12 3.59 -7.00
N ILE A 460 -0.12 2.98 -6.39
CA ILE A 460 0.53 1.76 -6.88
C ILE A 460 0.23 0.66 -5.87
N PHE A 461 -0.53 -0.36 -6.28
CA PHE A 461 -0.65 -1.57 -5.49
C PHE A 461 0.52 -2.49 -5.80
N VAL A 462 1.19 -3.00 -4.78
CA VAL A 462 2.32 -3.91 -4.90
C VAL A 462 2.11 -5.10 -3.98
N GLY A 463 2.34 -6.32 -4.47
CA GLY A 463 2.14 -7.51 -3.67
C GLY A 463 3.30 -7.79 -2.72
N SER A 464 3.04 -8.59 -1.69
CA SER A 464 4.03 -9.06 -0.71
C SER A 464 4.32 -10.57 -0.88
N PRO A 465 5.23 -11.00 -1.77
CA PRO A 465 5.49 -12.42 -2.02
C PRO A 465 5.93 -13.18 -0.77
N GLN A 466 5.68 -14.49 -0.72
CA GLN A 466 6.19 -15.32 0.37
C GLN A 466 7.70 -15.56 0.28
N ILE A 467 8.24 -15.65 -0.93
CA ILE A 467 9.63 -16.02 -1.18
C ILE A 467 10.51 -14.78 -1.16
N ASN A 468 11.53 -14.75 -0.30
CA ASN A 468 12.42 -13.59 -0.13
C ASN A 468 13.03 -13.04 -1.44
N ALA A 469 13.47 -13.91 -2.35
CA ALA A 469 14.01 -13.46 -3.63
C ALA A 469 12.98 -12.70 -4.48
N GLU A 470 11.70 -13.08 -4.39
CA GLU A 470 10.60 -12.41 -5.09
C GLU A 470 10.28 -11.07 -4.41
N LYS A 471 10.35 -10.97 -3.08
CA LYS A 471 10.17 -9.71 -2.34
C LYS A 471 11.09 -8.61 -2.87
N PHE A 472 12.38 -8.91 -3.01
CA PHE A 472 13.37 -7.97 -3.53
C PHE A 472 13.18 -7.66 -5.02
N TYR A 473 12.84 -8.68 -5.82
CA TYR A 473 12.55 -8.47 -7.24
C TYR A 473 11.36 -7.54 -7.46
N VAL A 474 10.25 -7.77 -6.76
CA VAL A 474 9.03 -6.94 -6.80
C VAL A 474 9.33 -5.52 -6.33
N SER A 475 10.05 -5.38 -5.21
CA SER A 475 10.47 -4.06 -4.70
C SER A 475 11.34 -3.29 -5.69
N GLU A 476 12.26 -3.96 -6.38
CA GLU A 476 13.10 -3.32 -7.38
C GLU A 476 12.26 -2.80 -8.56
N ARG A 477 11.24 -3.56 -8.99
CA ARG A 477 10.28 -3.11 -10.01
C ARG A 477 9.43 -1.93 -9.52
N LEU A 478 9.05 -1.90 -8.24
CA LEU A 478 8.38 -0.75 -7.64
C LEU A 478 9.27 0.50 -7.70
N GLY A 479 10.52 0.39 -7.27
CA GLY A 479 11.48 1.50 -7.35
C GLY A 479 11.64 2.04 -8.77
N GLN A 480 11.81 1.16 -9.77
CA GLN A 480 11.85 1.54 -11.18
C GLN A 480 10.56 2.23 -11.65
N THR A 481 9.40 1.76 -11.19
CA THR A 481 8.10 2.37 -11.52
C THR A 481 8.00 3.79 -10.97
N VAL A 482 8.39 3.99 -9.70
CA VAL A 482 8.43 5.30 -9.04
C VAL A 482 9.42 6.24 -9.72
N GLU A 483 10.61 5.75 -10.10
CA GLU A 483 11.61 6.51 -10.86
C GLU A 483 11.07 6.99 -12.21
N MET A 484 10.43 6.10 -12.97
CA MET A 484 9.82 6.44 -14.26
C MET A 484 8.66 7.43 -14.12
N MET A 485 8.00 7.45 -12.95
CA MET A 485 6.95 8.41 -12.66
C MET A 485 7.50 9.80 -12.31
N ASP A 486 8.79 9.98 -12.05
CA ASP A 486 9.42 11.28 -11.75
C ASP A 486 8.66 12.02 -10.64
N VAL A 487 8.54 11.36 -9.48
CA VAL A 487 7.84 11.88 -8.30
C VAL A 487 8.80 12.56 -7.33
N ASP A 488 8.29 13.56 -6.60
CA ASP A 488 9.02 14.28 -5.56
C ASP A 488 8.93 13.64 -4.17
N GLY A 489 7.94 12.77 -3.94
CA GLY A 489 7.71 12.10 -2.66
C GLY A 489 6.81 10.88 -2.81
N ALA A 490 6.92 9.94 -1.86
CA ALA A 490 6.12 8.73 -1.86
C ALA A 490 5.61 8.37 -0.46
N PHE A 491 4.44 7.77 -0.41
CA PHE A 491 4.00 7.00 0.74
C PHE A 491 4.22 5.52 0.47
N VAL A 492 4.54 4.75 1.51
CA VAL A 492 4.51 3.29 1.47
C VAL A 492 3.65 2.81 2.63
N THR A 493 2.59 2.05 2.36
CA THR A 493 1.70 1.51 3.39
C THR A 493 1.69 -0.01 3.33
N THR A 494 1.46 -0.70 4.45
CA THR A 494 1.19 -2.15 4.46
C THR A 494 0.14 -2.48 5.52
N GLU A 495 -0.74 -3.44 5.20
CA GLU A 495 -1.60 -4.09 6.19
C GLU A 495 -0.86 -5.25 6.88
N GLY A 496 -1.27 -5.60 8.09
CA GLY A 496 -0.59 -6.67 8.86
C GLY A 496 0.78 -6.27 9.41
N PHE A 497 1.55 -7.29 9.80
CA PHE A 497 2.88 -7.14 10.40
C PHE A 497 3.68 -8.45 10.27
N GLY A 498 4.99 -8.40 10.54
CA GLY A 498 5.85 -9.58 10.52
C GLY A 498 6.50 -9.82 9.16
N ASN A 499 6.18 -10.92 8.46
CA ASN A 499 6.89 -11.30 7.22
C ASN A 499 6.80 -10.22 6.12
N ASN A 500 5.67 -9.51 6.06
CA ASN A 500 5.39 -8.44 5.11
C ASN A 500 6.22 -7.19 5.39
N HIS A 501 6.70 -6.99 6.62
CA HIS A 501 7.58 -5.86 6.93
C HIS A 501 8.91 -5.92 6.16
N ILE A 502 9.32 -7.09 5.67
CA ILE A 502 10.49 -7.25 4.80
C ILE A 502 10.24 -6.58 3.44
N ASP A 503 9.06 -6.80 2.85
CA ASP A 503 8.63 -6.15 1.61
C ASP A 503 8.54 -4.65 1.82
N PHE A 504 7.84 -4.22 2.86
CA PHE A 504 7.65 -2.82 3.23
C PHE A 504 8.98 -2.06 3.40
N ALA A 505 9.95 -2.66 4.11
CA ALA A 505 11.27 -2.09 4.28
C ALA A 505 12.04 -2.03 2.94
N SER A 506 11.94 -3.07 2.13
CA SER A 506 12.57 -3.14 0.81
C SER A 506 11.94 -2.15 -0.18
N HIS A 507 10.63 -1.91 -0.13
CA HIS A 507 9.93 -0.87 -0.89
C HIS A 507 10.47 0.52 -0.53
N HIS A 508 10.60 0.83 0.76
CA HIS A 508 11.23 2.06 1.24
C HIS A 508 12.65 2.22 0.72
N GLU A 509 13.46 1.16 0.82
CA GLU A 509 14.86 1.20 0.36
C GLU A 509 14.93 1.49 -1.13
N GLN A 510 14.15 0.76 -1.94
CA GLN A 510 14.18 0.92 -3.39
C GLN A 510 13.75 2.33 -3.82
N ILE A 511 12.73 2.90 -3.19
CA ILE A 511 12.32 4.28 -3.50
C ILE A 511 13.36 5.29 -2.99
N GLY A 512 13.83 5.14 -1.75
CA GLY A 512 14.79 6.05 -1.14
C GLY A 512 16.16 6.07 -1.83
N MET A 513 16.62 4.94 -2.37
CA MET A 513 17.85 4.84 -3.18
C MET A 513 17.83 5.74 -4.43
N ARG A 514 16.64 6.15 -4.88
CA ARG A 514 16.45 7.04 -6.04
C ARG A 514 16.33 8.51 -5.63
N GLY A 515 16.55 8.83 -4.36
CA GLY A 515 16.49 10.19 -3.83
C GLY A 515 15.08 10.72 -3.60
N VAL A 516 14.07 9.83 -3.60
CA VAL A 516 12.68 10.19 -3.31
C VAL A 516 12.42 10.03 -1.80
N PRO A 517 12.02 11.08 -1.06
CA PRO A 517 11.58 10.98 0.32
C PRO A 517 10.37 10.06 0.48
N VAL A 518 10.38 9.27 1.56
CA VAL A 518 9.34 8.26 1.82
C VAL A 518 8.82 8.36 3.25
N VAL A 519 7.49 8.41 3.38
CA VAL A 519 6.80 8.22 4.67
C VAL A 519 6.13 6.85 4.67
N GLY A 520 6.50 6.03 5.65
CA GLY A 520 5.95 4.70 5.84
C GLY A 520 4.75 4.69 6.79
N LEU A 521 3.74 3.87 6.51
CA LEU A 521 2.58 3.66 7.37
C LEU A 521 2.35 2.17 7.60
N SER A 522 2.41 1.74 8.86
CA SER A 522 2.20 0.33 9.23
C SER A 522 1.85 0.23 10.71
N TYR A 523 1.24 -0.88 11.11
CA TYR A 523 1.22 -1.26 12.52
C TYR A 523 2.64 -1.69 12.96
N CYS A 524 3.27 -0.92 13.85
CA CYS A 524 4.67 -1.10 14.25
C CYS A 524 4.89 -1.00 15.78
N ALA A 525 3.88 -1.37 16.57
CA ALA A 525 3.94 -1.28 18.04
C ALA A 525 4.62 -2.47 18.71
N VAL A 526 4.33 -2.75 19.98
CA VAL A 526 5.03 -3.75 20.81
C VAL A 526 5.02 -5.15 20.17
N GLN A 527 3.84 -5.66 19.79
CA GLN A 527 3.74 -7.01 19.20
C GLN A 527 4.03 -7.01 17.69
N GLY A 528 3.82 -5.87 17.03
CA GLY A 528 4.11 -5.65 15.61
C GLY A 528 5.46 -4.99 15.36
N ALA A 529 6.42 -5.09 16.29
CA ALA A 529 7.64 -4.30 16.25
C ALA A 529 8.39 -4.50 14.94
N LEU A 530 8.82 -3.40 14.34
CA LEU A 530 9.54 -3.43 13.09
C LEU A 530 10.98 -3.92 13.34
N VAL A 531 11.22 -5.21 13.08
CA VAL A 531 12.52 -5.88 13.28
C VAL A 531 13.47 -5.75 12.07
N VAL A 532 13.01 -5.12 11.00
CA VAL A 532 13.77 -4.87 9.77
C VAL A 532 13.79 -3.38 9.47
N GLY A 533 14.96 -2.84 9.16
CA GLY A 533 15.12 -1.41 8.89
C GLY A 533 16.25 -1.16 7.93
N ASN A 534 16.24 0.01 7.30
CA ASN A 534 17.33 0.51 6.48
C ASN A 534 17.43 2.03 6.61
N LYS A 535 18.52 2.60 6.09
CA LYS A 535 18.83 4.03 6.24
C LYS A 535 17.82 5.00 5.60
N TYR A 536 16.91 4.50 4.76
CA TYR A 536 15.89 5.32 4.09
C TYR A 536 14.57 5.37 4.88
N MET A 537 14.37 4.47 5.85
CA MET A 537 13.18 4.42 6.70
C MET A 537 13.25 5.47 7.83
N THR A 538 13.20 6.73 7.45
CA THR A 538 13.46 7.88 8.35
C THR A 538 12.18 8.53 8.89
N ALA A 539 11.04 8.37 8.22
CA ALA A 539 9.74 8.80 8.71
C ALA A 539 8.73 7.66 8.67
N MET A 540 8.11 7.40 9.81
CA MET A 540 7.20 6.29 10.03
C MET A 540 5.99 6.77 10.84
N VAL A 541 4.80 6.41 10.37
CA VAL A 541 3.54 6.58 11.08
C VAL A 541 3.08 5.20 11.55
N ASP A 542 3.09 5.03 12.87
CA ASP A 542 2.53 3.84 13.51
C ASP A 542 1.00 3.91 13.53
N ASN A 543 0.36 2.92 12.92
CA ASN A 543 -1.09 2.76 12.85
C ASN A 543 -1.69 2.23 14.16
N ASN A 544 -0.90 1.91 15.19
CA ASN A 544 -1.41 1.39 16.46
C ASN A 544 -2.38 2.36 17.15
N LYS A 545 -3.54 1.84 17.55
CA LYS A 545 -4.48 2.48 18.49
C LYS A 545 -4.62 1.67 19.77
N SER A 546 -4.17 0.40 19.78
CA SER A 546 -4.19 -0.41 20.98
C SER A 546 -3.40 0.23 22.11
N GLU A 547 -4.01 0.30 23.30
CA GLU A 547 -3.37 0.86 24.48
C GLU A 547 -2.11 0.07 24.85
N GLY A 548 -2.17 -1.26 24.72
CA GLY A 548 -1.03 -2.14 24.96
C GLY A 548 -0.01 -2.23 23.83
N GLY A 549 -0.29 -1.61 22.67
CA GLY A 549 0.56 -1.75 21.48
C GLY A 549 0.55 -3.17 20.90
N ILE A 550 -0.59 -3.87 20.97
CA ILE A 550 -0.73 -5.29 20.60
C ILE A 550 -1.74 -5.50 19.48
N GLU A 551 -1.63 -6.65 18.81
CA GLU A 551 -2.67 -7.23 17.96
C GLU A 551 -3.68 -7.86 18.92
N ASN A 552 -4.74 -7.12 19.24
CA ASN A 552 -5.71 -7.50 20.26
C ASN A 552 -6.91 -8.28 19.70
N GLU A 553 -6.84 -8.70 18.43
CA GLU A 553 -7.88 -9.43 17.70
C GLU A 553 -9.22 -8.70 17.56
N VAL A 554 -9.28 -7.42 17.93
CA VAL A 554 -10.45 -6.56 17.70
C VAL A 554 -10.38 -6.00 16.29
N LEU A 555 -11.38 -6.35 15.46
CA LEU A 555 -11.39 -6.04 14.03
C LEU A 555 -11.12 -4.55 13.75
N GLY A 556 -10.08 -4.30 12.95
CA GLY A 556 -9.72 -2.98 12.43
C GLY A 556 -9.08 -2.00 13.41
N ASN A 557 -8.80 -2.39 14.67
CA ASN A 557 -8.33 -1.46 15.69
C ASN A 557 -7.04 -0.71 15.33
N ASN A 558 -6.07 -1.40 14.75
CA ASN A 558 -4.74 -0.89 14.38
C ASN A 558 -4.60 -0.64 12.87
N THR A 559 -5.70 -0.41 12.15
CA THR A 559 -5.67 -0.04 10.73
C THR A 559 -5.40 1.45 10.53
N LEU A 560 -4.93 1.82 9.35
CA LEU A 560 -4.77 3.22 8.93
C LEU A 560 -6.12 3.94 9.03
N CYS A 561 -6.15 5.09 9.70
CA CYS A 561 -7.32 5.96 9.83
C CYS A 561 -6.97 7.38 9.37
N HIS A 562 -7.97 8.25 9.29
CA HIS A 562 -7.79 9.63 8.83
C HIS A 562 -6.74 10.40 9.65
N GLU A 563 -6.69 10.20 10.98
CA GLU A 563 -5.65 10.77 11.85
C GLU A 563 -4.22 10.40 11.43
N ASP A 564 -4.00 9.20 10.87
CA ASP A 564 -2.69 8.76 10.42
C ASP A 564 -2.36 9.30 9.04
N ALA A 565 -3.37 9.40 8.16
CA ALA A 565 -3.24 10.00 6.84
C ALA A 565 -2.79 11.46 6.92
N ILE A 566 -3.43 12.26 7.79
CA ILE A 566 -3.03 13.66 8.04
C ILE A 566 -1.58 13.71 8.52
N ARG A 567 -1.23 12.88 9.51
CA ARG A 567 0.14 12.83 10.04
C ARG A 567 1.17 12.46 8.97
N ALA A 568 0.86 11.48 8.13
CA ALA A 568 1.76 11.08 7.06
C ALA A 568 1.94 12.18 6.02
N LEU A 569 0.84 12.83 5.63
CA LEU A 569 0.88 13.91 4.64
C LEU A 569 1.74 15.08 5.12
N GLU A 570 1.53 15.54 6.35
CA GLU A 570 2.34 16.61 6.94
C GLU A 570 3.82 16.19 7.09
N MET A 571 4.09 14.95 7.51
CA MET A 571 5.45 14.43 7.54
C MET A 571 6.12 14.41 6.16
N LEU A 572 5.39 14.05 5.10
CA LEU A 572 5.94 14.00 3.75
C LEU A 572 6.25 15.42 3.24
N LYS A 573 5.37 16.40 3.50
CA LYS A 573 5.62 17.81 3.16
C LYS A 573 6.90 18.31 3.81
N VAL A 574 7.09 18.04 5.10
CA VAL A 574 8.32 18.39 5.86
C VAL A 574 9.55 17.73 5.25
N GLN A 575 9.48 16.44 4.89
CA GLN A 575 10.60 15.76 4.24
C GLN A 575 10.93 16.33 2.85
N MET A 576 9.92 16.61 2.03
CA MET A 576 10.11 17.22 0.70
C MET A 576 10.66 18.65 0.78
N ALA A 577 10.41 19.35 1.89
CA ALA A 577 11.02 20.66 2.19
C ALA A 577 12.50 20.55 2.63
N GLY A 578 13.03 19.34 2.85
CA GLY A 578 14.41 19.10 3.25
C GLY A 578 14.67 19.33 4.75
N GLU A 579 13.62 19.36 5.57
CA GLU A 579 13.76 19.50 7.01
C GLU A 579 14.28 18.21 7.66
N THR A 580 15.02 18.36 8.75
CA THR A 580 15.63 17.22 9.45
C THR A 580 14.61 16.56 10.39
N VAL A 581 14.33 15.28 10.16
CA VAL A 581 13.54 14.45 11.07
C VAL A 581 14.44 13.90 12.17
N LYS A 582 13.96 13.93 13.42
CA LYS A 582 14.69 13.34 14.54
C LYS A 582 14.82 11.83 14.36
N PRO A 583 15.97 11.22 14.71
CA PRO A 583 16.10 9.77 14.72
C PRO A 583 15.02 9.11 15.59
N ALA A 584 14.47 8.00 15.10
CA ALA A 584 13.48 7.22 15.85
C ALA A 584 14.10 6.60 17.10
N GLU A 585 13.28 6.45 18.15
CA GLU A 585 13.66 5.67 19.33
C GLU A 585 13.76 4.18 18.98
N LYS A 586 14.70 3.46 19.60
CA LYS A 586 14.90 2.02 19.33
C LYS A 586 13.75 1.12 19.81
N LYS A 587 13.06 1.56 20.85
CA LYS A 587 11.90 0.87 21.41
C LYS A 587 10.67 1.69 21.11
N TRP A 588 9.57 1.00 20.83
CA TRP A 588 8.29 1.65 20.65
C TRP A 588 7.94 2.50 21.88
N ASN A 589 7.55 3.74 21.65
CA ASN A 589 7.17 4.69 22.68
C ASN A 589 5.88 5.41 22.28
N PRO A 590 4.77 5.20 23.00
CA PRO A 590 3.48 5.80 22.66
C PRO A 590 3.50 7.34 22.73
N ASN A 591 4.42 7.94 23.50
CA ASN A 591 4.52 9.39 23.62
C ASN A 591 5.01 10.07 22.33
N VAL A 592 5.69 9.33 21.44
CA VAL A 592 6.12 9.87 20.14
C VAL A 592 4.90 10.20 19.28
N LYS A 593 3.89 9.31 19.24
CA LYS A 593 2.62 9.57 18.54
C LYS A 593 1.92 10.80 19.11
N ALA A 594 1.78 10.87 20.44
CA ALA A 594 1.13 12.00 21.11
C ALA A 594 1.82 13.34 20.81
N SER A 595 3.15 13.38 20.90
CA SER A 595 3.94 14.59 20.61
C SER A 595 3.80 15.05 19.14
N ASN A 596 3.75 14.10 18.20
CA ASN A 596 3.56 14.41 16.79
C ASN A 596 2.16 14.96 16.52
N ILE A 597 1.13 14.42 17.16
CA ILE A 597 -0.24 14.94 17.06
C ILE A 597 -0.29 16.38 17.55
N GLU A 598 0.25 16.68 18.73
CA GLU A 598 0.28 18.05 19.26
C GLU A 598 0.98 19.03 18.30
N ALA A 599 2.14 18.62 17.76
CA ALA A 599 2.89 19.44 16.81
C ALA A 599 2.10 19.71 15.50
N ILE A 600 1.36 18.73 15.00
CA ILE A 600 0.55 18.87 13.79
C ILE A 600 -0.69 19.72 14.06
N GLU A 601 -1.36 19.53 15.20
CA GLU A 601 -2.50 20.37 15.60
C GLU A 601 -2.12 21.85 15.74
N ASP A 602 -0.93 22.14 16.24
CA ASP A 602 -0.39 23.50 16.33
C ASP A 602 -0.18 24.13 14.94
N VAL A 603 0.28 23.34 13.95
CA VAL A 603 0.45 23.78 12.55
C VAL A 603 -0.90 23.98 11.87
N LEU A 604 -1.82 23.03 12.03
CA LEU A 604 -3.14 23.06 11.39
C LEU A 604 -4.13 24.01 12.07
N GLY A 605 -3.83 24.48 13.29
CA GLY A 605 -4.66 25.40 14.05
C GLY A 605 -5.99 24.81 14.55
N HIS A 606 -6.13 23.49 14.55
CA HIS A 606 -7.31 22.77 15.05
C HIS A 606 -6.93 21.41 15.61
N LYS A 607 -7.82 20.83 16.44
CA LYS A 607 -7.64 19.51 17.03
C LYS A 607 -7.97 18.41 16.03
N LEU A 608 -7.16 17.36 16.01
CA LEU A 608 -7.43 16.17 15.21
C LEU A 608 -8.51 15.33 15.89
N ASP A 609 -9.43 14.79 15.10
CA ASP A 609 -10.43 13.85 15.59
C ASP A 609 -9.79 12.46 15.72
N LEU A 610 -9.42 12.12 16.95
CA LEU A 610 -8.74 10.87 17.24
C LEU A 610 -9.75 9.74 17.42
N VAL A 611 -9.55 8.65 16.70
CA VAL A 611 -10.47 7.50 16.75
C VAL A 611 -10.34 6.75 18.07
N GLU A 612 -11.49 6.37 18.65
CA GLU A 612 -11.58 5.54 19.85
C GLU A 612 -10.87 4.20 19.66
N ASN A 613 -10.26 3.65 20.71
CA ASN A 613 -9.65 2.33 20.71
C ASN A 613 -10.49 1.27 21.45
N GLU A 614 -9.96 0.07 21.62
CA GLU A 614 -10.62 -1.09 22.23
C GLU A 614 -11.12 -0.89 23.67
N GLN A 615 -10.66 0.15 24.37
CA GLN A 615 -11.13 0.47 25.72
C GLN A 615 -12.56 1.03 25.73
N ASN A 616 -13.08 1.42 24.56
CA ASN A 616 -14.46 1.87 24.39
C ASN A 616 -15.44 0.71 24.09
N LEU A 617 -14.93 -0.51 23.95
CA LEU A 617 -15.75 -1.70 23.77
C LEU A 617 -16.00 -2.41 25.11
N PRO A 618 -17.12 -3.15 25.26
CA PRO A 618 -17.26 -4.08 26.37
C PRO A 618 -16.11 -5.09 26.37
N LEU A 619 -15.55 -5.35 27.56
CA LEU A 619 -14.41 -6.24 27.70
C LEU A 619 -14.83 -7.70 27.50
N SER A 620 -14.37 -8.32 26.40
CA SER A 620 -14.68 -9.73 26.10
C SER A 620 -13.96 -10.70 27.03
N GLN A 621 -14.58 -11.86 27.28
CA GLN A 621 -13.95 -12.95 28.05
C GLN A 621 -12.63 -13.39 27.41
N LYS A 622 -12.57 -13.39 26.08
CA LYS A 622 -11.37 -13.73 25.32
C LYS A 622 -10.20 -12.79 25.60
N ARG A 623 -10.46 -11.47 25.69
CA ARG A 623 -9.45 -10.48 26.09
C ARG A 623 -9.01 -10.67 27.53
N ILE A 624 -9.94 -10.96 28.45
CA ILE A 624 -9.62 -11.26 29.86
C ILE A 624 -8.69 -12.46 29.96
N ASP A 625 -9.02 -13.56 29.28
CA ASP A 625 -8.26 -14.81 29.32
C ASP A 625 -6.84 -14.65 28.75
N LYS A 626 -6.66 -13.75 27.79
CA LYS A 626 -5.35 -13.40 27.20
C LYS A 626 -4.58 -12.32 27.98
N GLY A 627 -5.20 -11.71 29.00
CA GLY A 627 -4.60 -10.62 29.76
C GLY A 627 -4.57 -9.28 29.01
N TYR A 628 -5.43 -9.10 28.01
CA TYR A 628 -5.60 -7.87 27.22
C TYR A 628 -6.67 -6.94 27.83
N ASN A 629 -6.62 -6.80 29.16
CA ASN A 629 -7.58 -6.01 29.93
C ASN A 629 -7.49 -4.53 29.55
#